data_AF-A0A7W1C266-F1
#
_entry.id   AF-A0A7W1C266-F1
#
_cell.length_a   1.000
_cell.length_b   1.000
_cell.length_c   1.000
_cell.angle_alpha   90.00
_cell.angle_beta   90.00
_cell.angle_gamma   90.00
#
_symmetry.space_group_name_H-M   'P 1'
#
loop_
_entity.id
_entity.type
_entity.pdbx_description
1 polymer ?
#
loop_
_entity_poly.entity_id
_entity_poly.type
_entity_poly.pdbx_seq_one_letter_code
_entity_poly.pdbx_strand_id
1 'polypeptide(L)'
;METFISALTIFVLAVFVGVFVIKRVPPLLHTPLMSGSNAISGITIVGAMISIATPSPVSTIFGFIAVVFATINVVGGFLVTHRMLGMFRKKE
;
A
#
# COMPACT_ATOMS: atom_id res chain seq x y z
N MET A 1 8.59 -21.52 16.12
CA MET A 1 9.83 -20.72 16.08
C MET A 1 10.23 -20.42 14.65
N GLU A 2 10.30 -21.44 13.78
CA GLU A 2 10.60 -21.30 12.35
C GLU A 2 9.81 -20.20 11.62
N THR A 3 8.47 -20.23 11.66
CA THR A 3 7.63 -19.21 10.98
C THR A 3 7.91 -17.78 11.43
N PHE A 4 8.17 -17.60 12.73
CA PHE A 4 8.50 -16.28 13.29
C PHE A 4 9.87 -15.81 12.79
N ILE A 5 10.88 -16.69 12.84
CA ILE A 5 12.21 -16.38 12.32
C ILE A 5 12.12 -16.03 10.83
N SER A 6 11.42 -16.84 10.02
CA SER A 6 11.24 -16.56 8.59
C SER A 6 10.53 -15.22 8.33
N ALA A 7 9.43 -14.94 9.05
CA ALA A 7 8.70 -13.67 8.90
C ALA A 7 9.56 -12.47 9.31
N LEU A 8 10.34 -12.59 10.39
CA LEU A 8 11.26 -11.55 10.84
C LEU A 8 12.39 -11.32 9.82
N THR A 9 12.95 -12.38 9.25
CA THR A 9 13.93 -12.28 8.17
C THR A 9 13.36 -11.55 6.96
N ILE A 10 12.15 -11.91 6.51
CA ILE A 10 11.48 -11.23 5.40
C ILE A 10 11.25 -9.76 5.73
N PHE A 11 10.76 -9.45 6.93
CA PHE A 11 10.52 -8.08 7.38
C PHE A 11 11.79 -7.23 7.32
N VAL A 12 12.89 -7.72 7.91
CA VAL A 12 14.17 -7.00 7.93
C VAL A 12 14.69 -6.79 6.50
N LEU A 13 14.71 -7.84 5.68
CA LEU A 13 15.18 -7.73 4.29
C LEU A 13 14.31 -6.77 3.46
N ALA A 14 12.99 -6.79 3.63
CA ALA A 14 12.09 -5.86 2.95
C ALA A 14 12.34 -4.40 3.34
N VAL A 15 12.63 -4.12 4.62
CA VAL A 15 13.03 -2.77 5.07
C VAL A 15 14.31 -2.31 4.39
N PHE A 16 15.34 -3.17 4.33
CA PHE A 16 16.58 -2.86 3.62
C PHE A 16 16.32 -2.54 2.15
N VAL A 17 15.57 -3.40 1.44
CA VAL A 17 15.21 -3.18 0.04
C VAL A 17 14.49 -1.85 -0.15
N GLY A 18 13.49 -1.54 0.68
CA GLY A 18 12.74 -0.28 0.60
C GLY A 18 13.63 0.95 0.73
N VAL A 19 14.55 0.98 1.70
CA VAL A 19 15.47 2.10 1.90
C VAL A 19 16.42 2.29 0.71
N PHE A 20 16.98 1.20 0.18
CA PHE A 20 17.92 1.28 -0.95
C PHE A 20 17.25 1.64 -2.28
N VAL A 21 15.99 1.23 -2.47
CA VAL A 21 15.20 1.61 -3.65
C VAL A 21 14.89 3.11 -3.63
N ILE A 22 14.44 3.66 -2.50
CA ILE A 22 14.07 5.08 -2.40
C ILE A 22 15.28 6.01 -2.53
N LYS A 23 16.45 5.62 -2.02
CA LYS A 23 17.69 6.43 -2.06
C LYS A 23 18.14 6.84 -3.47
N ARG A 24 17.70 6.13 -4.52
CA ARG A 24 18.11 6.40 -5.91
C ARG A 24 17.05 7.15 -6.72
N VAL A 25 15.96 7.59 -6.09
CA VAL A 25 14.88 8.30 -6.78
C VAL A 25 15.25 9.78 -6.96
N PRO A 26 15.16 10.35 -8.17
CA PRO A 26 15.45 11.77 -8.41
C PRO A 26 14.45 12.68 -7.68
N PRO A 27 14.84 13.90 -7.26
CA PRO A 27 13.99 14.76 -6.43
C PRO A 27 12.62 15.08 -7.02
N LEU A 28 12.55 15.19 -8.35
CA LEU A 28 11.32 15.46 -9.10
C LEU A 28 10.23 14.38 -8.91
N LEU A 29 10.64 13.16 -8.52
CA LEU A 29 9.73 12.05 -8.32
C LEU A 29 9.33 11.84 -6.86
N HIS A 30 9.79 12.65 -5.89
CA HIS A 30 9.43 12.44 -4.48
C HIS A 30 7.92 12.57 -4.22
N THR A 31 7.22 13.52 -4.84
CA THR A 31 5.77 13.67 -4.67
C THR A 31 4.99 12.55 -5.36
N PRO A 32 5.28 12.18 -6.63
CA PRO A 32 4.72 10.96 -7.22
C PRO A 32 5.02 9.69 -6.42
N LEU A 33 6.23 9.57 -5.87
CA LEU A 33 6.65 8.43 -5.04
C LEU A 33 5.84 8.38 -3.73
N MET A 34 5.62 9.52 -3.08
CA MET A 34 4.78 9.62 -1.88
C MET A 34 3.34 9.20 -2.18
N SER A 35 2.76 9.65 -3.30
CA SER A 35 1.43 9.21 -3.73
C SER A 35 1.40 7.71 -4.02
N GLY A 36 2.43 7.20 -4.71
CA GLY A 36 2.54 5.79 -5.07
C GLY A 36 2.70 4.86 -3.86
N SER A 37 3.52 5.23 -2.88
CA SER A 37 3.66 4.45 -1.64
C SER A 37 2.39 4.48 -0.80
N ASN A 38 1.62 5.58 -0.83
CA ASN A 38 0.28 5.63 -0.24
C ASN A 38 -0.73 4.74 -1.00
N ALA A 39 -0.63 4.58 -2.32
CA ALA A 39 -1.47 3.64 -3.06
C ALA A 39 -1.15 2.17 -2.69
N ILE A 40 0.14 1.86 -2.48
CA ILE A 40 0.62 0.52 -2.10
C ILE A 40 0.18 0.16 -0.67
N SER A 41 0.12 1.13 0.26
CA SER A 41 -0.36 0.88 1.62
C SER A 41 -1.83 0.43 1.67
N GLY A 42 -2.58 0.64 0.58
CA GLY A 42 -3.90 0.08 0.35
C GLY A 42 -3.98 -1.46 0.37
N ILE A 43 -2.85 -2.18 0.42
CA ILE A 43 -2.79 -3.63 0.70
C ILE A 43 -3.53 -4.04 1.99
N THR A 44 -3.77 -3.09 2.89
CA THR A 44 -4.66 -3.24 4.05
C THR A 44 -6.05 -3.81 3.71
N ILE A 45 -6.51 -3.68 2.46
CA ILE A 45 -7.73 -4.31 1.97
C ILE A 45 -7.76 -5.84 2.21
N VAL A 46 -6.61 -6.52 2.13
CA VAL A 46 -6.50 -7.96 2.38
C VAL A 46 -6.88 -8.27 3.84
N GLY A 47 -6.36 -7.48 4.78
CA GLY A 47 -6.72 -7.61 6.20
C GLY A 47 -8.19 -7.29 6.47
N ALA A 48 -8.75 -6.30 5.76
CA ALA A 48 -10.16 -5.95 5.88
C ALA A 48 -11.08 -7.08 5.37
N MET A 49 -10.72 -7.74 4.27
CA MET A 49 -11.44 -8.89 3.74
C MET A 49 -11.40 -10.11 4.67
N ILE A 50 -10.28 -10.34 5.35
CA ILE A 50 -10.20 -11.39 6.38
C ILE A 50 -11.06 -11.02 7.60
N SER A 51 -11.06 -9.75 7.99
CA SER A 51 -11.82 -9.27 9.15
C SER A 51 -13.33 -9.43 8.97
N ILE A 52 -13.86 -9.10 7.79
CA ILE A 52 -15.30 -9.22 7.51
C ILE A 52 -15.77 -10.69 7.44
N ALA A 53 -14.88 -11.62 7.08
CA ALA A 53 -15.17 -13.05 7.02
C ALA A 53 -15.27 -13.71 8.41
N THR A 54 -14.94 -12.99 9.48
CA THR A 54 -15.03 -13.49 10.86
C THR A 54 -16.48 -13.47 11.35
N PRO A 55 -17.03 -14.57 11.91
CA PRO A 55 -18.45 -14.69 12.28
C PRO A 55 -18.77 -13.96 13.60
N SER A 56 -18.68 -12.63 13.57
CA SER A 56 -19.03 -11.74 14.69
C SER A 56 -19.69 -10.48 14.12
N PRO A 57 -20.87 -10.06 14.62
CA PRO A 57 -21.55 -8.85 14.13
C PRO A 57 -20.66 -7.60 14.19
N VAL A 58 -19.81 -7.51 15.23
CA VAL A 58 -18.85 -6.41 15.40
C VAL A 58 -17.78 -6.47 14.31
N SER A 59 -17.19 -7.64 14.07
CA SER A 59 -16.19 -7.85 13.02
C SER A 59 -16.75 -7.59 11.63
N THR A 60 -18.00 -7.94 11.37
CA THR A 60 -18.67 -7.67 10.09
C THR A 60 -18.84 -6.16 9.86
N ILE A 61 -19.30 -5.41 10.86
CA ILE A 61 -19.48 -3.95 10.74
C ILE A 61 -18.14 -3.24 10.53
N PHE A 62 -17.17 -3.50 11.40
CA PHE A 62 -15.85 -2.87 11.28
C PHE A 62 -15.09 -3.35 10.03
N GLY A 63 -15.23 -4.62 9.66
CA GLY A 63 -14.67 -5.19 8.44
C GLY A 63 -15.24 -4.53 7.19
N PHE A 64 -16.55 -4.31 7.13
CA PHE A 64 -17.18 -3.58 6.03
C PHE A 64 -16.66 -2.14 5.92
N ILE A 65 -16.60 -1.40 7.02
CA ILE A 65 -16.05 -0.03 7.05
C ILE A 65 -14.58 -0.03 6.60
N ALA A 66 -13.79 -0.99 7.08
CA ALA A 66 -12.39 -1.14 6.71
C ALA A 66 -12.22 -1.43 5.20
N VAL A 67 -13.06 -2.28 4.61
CA VAL A 67 -13.03 -2.56 3.16
C VAL A 67 -13.35 -1.29 2.36
N VAL A 68 -14.35 -0.51 2.79
CA VAL A 68 -14.70 0.76 2.13
C VAL A 68 -13.51 1.73 2.15
N PHE A 69 -12.91 1.97 3.31
CA PHE A 69 -11.75 2.87 3.42
C PHE A 69 -10.51 2.37 2.69
N ALA A 70 -10.22 1.06 2.76
CA ALA A 70 -9.11 0.48 2.03
C ALA A 70 -9.31 0.60 0.51
N THR A 71 -10.54 0.41 0.03
CA THR A 71 -10.89 0.57 -1.39
C THR A 71 -10.69 2.03 -1.85
N ILE A 72 -11.16 3.00 -1.06
CA ILE A 72 -10.94 4.43 -1.34
C ILE A 72 -9.44 4.74 -1.42
N ASN A 73 -8.63 4.22 -0.49
CA ASN A 73 -7.19 4.42 -0.48
C ASN A 73 -6.51 3.82 -1.72
N VAL A 74 -6.80 2.56 -2.08
CA VAL A 74 -6.24 1.90 -3.27
C VAL A 74 -6.63 2.66 -4.54
N VAL A 75 -7.93 2.85 -4.78
CA VAL A 75 -8.43 3.45 -6.03
C VAL A 75 -7.98 4.90 -6.16
N GLY A 76 -8.15 5.69 -5.10
CA GLY A 76 -7.74 7.09 -5.08
C GLY A 76 -6.22 7.25 -5.22
N GLY A 77 -5.46 6.44 -4.49
CA GLY A 77 -3.99 6.44 -4.54
C GLY A 77 -3.45 6.14 -5.93
N PHE A 78 -3.93 5.07 -6.59
CA PHE A 78 -3.47 4.72 -7.94
C PHE A 78 -3.91 5.74 -8.99
N LEU A 79 -5.12 6.28 -8.89
CA LEU A 79 -5.63 7.29 -9.82
C LEU A 79 -4.83 8.61 -9.75
N VAL A 80 -4.53 9.08 -8.54
CA VAL A 80 -3.71 10.29 -8.34
C VAL A 80 -2.28 10.06 -8.82
N THR A 81 -1.69 8.91 -8.47
CA THR A 81 -0.33 8.54 -8.89
C THR A 81 -0.22 8.47 -10.41
N HIS A 82 -1.22 7.90 -11.09
CA HIS A 82 -1.28 7.84 -12.55
C HIS A 82 -1.29 9.25 -13.18
N ARG A 83 -2.12 10.17 -12.64
CA ARG A 83 -2.16 11.57 -13.10
C ARG A 83 -0.81 12.27 -12.89
N MET A 84 -0.17 12.06 -11.74
CA MET A 84 1.12 12.65 -11.44
C MET A 84 2.22 12.16 -12.40
N LEU A 85 2.29 10.85 -12.64
CA LEU A 85 3.26 10.26 -13.57
C LEU A 85 2.98 10.67 -15.04
N GLY A 86 1.71 10.92 -15.38
CA GLY A 86 1.31 11.46 -16.68
C GLY A 86 1.98 12.80 -17.04
N MET A 87 2.36 13.61 -16.04
CA MET A 87 3.05 14.90 -16.24
C MET A 87 4.48 14.76 -16.77
N PHE A 88 5.08 13.56 -16.67
CA PHE A 88 6.44 13.27 -17.15
C PHE A 88 6.45 12.68 -18.57
N ARG A 89 5.29 12.38 -19.16
CA ARG A 89 5.20 11.92 -20.55
C ARG A 89 5.45 13.12 -21.46
N LYS A 90 6.34 12.97 -22.45
CA LYS A 90 6.47 13.96 -23.52
C LYS A 90 5.11 14.08 -24.20
N LYS A 91 4.61 15.31 -24.36
CA LYS A 91 3.53 15.61 -25.29
C LYS A 91 4.02 15.20 -26.68
N GLU A 92 3.32 14.25 -27.30
CA GLU A 92 3.24 14.25 -28.75
C GLU A 92 2.45 15.47 -29.20
#